data_AF-A0A1A6ALT8-F1
#
_entry.id   AF-A0A1A6ALT8-F1
#
_cell.length_a   1.000
_cell.length_b   1.000
_cell.length_c   1.000
_cell.angle_alpha   90.00
_cell.angle_beta   90.00
_cell.angle_gamma   90.00
#
_symmetry.space_group_name_H-M   'P 1'
#
loop_
_entity.id
_entity.type
_entity.pdbx_description
1 polymer ?
#
loop_
_entity_poly.entity_id
_entity_poly.type
_entity_poly.pdbx_seq_one_letter_code
_entity_poly.pdbx_strand_id
1 'polypeptide(L)'
;MIEMGIDIWQGVMNTNNIPELIKQYGGKISFMGGLHSGLIDFPDWTLENCIKHVEEACKANGKKYFIPCLTAGLPKGYFPNVYETVSKAIDEMSKKMF
;
A
#
# COMPACT_ATOMS: atom_id res chain seq x y z
N MET A 1 -2.57 -19.55 2.48
CA MET A 1 -2.81 -18.64 1.33
C MET A 1 -2.18 -19.20 0.05
N ILE A 2 -0.86 -19.32 -0.06
CA ILE A 2 -0.19 -19.89 -1.27
C ILE A 2 -0.71 -21.30 -1.61
N GLU A 3 -0.68 -22.23 -0.67
CA GLU A 3 -1.15 -23.62 -0.91
C GLU A 3 -2.65 -23.73 -1.22
N MET A 4 -3.41 -22.69 -0.87
CA MET A 4 -4.84 -22.60 -1.19
C MET A 4 -5.08 -22.00 -2.58
N GLY A 5 -4.02 -21.70 -3.34
CA GLY A 5 -4.09 -21.08 -4.67
C GLY A 5 -4.39 -19.58 -4.66
N ILE A 6 -4.11 -18.87 -3.55
CA ILE A 6 -4.30 -17.41 -3.48
C ILE A 6 -3.09 -16.69 -4.09
N ASP A 7 -3.33 -15.88 -5.12
CA ASP A 7 -2.30 -15.10 -5.81
C ASP A 7 -1.91 -13.78 -5.11
N ILE A 8 -2.85 -13.19 -4.37
CA ILE A 8 -2.67 -11.89 -3.71
C ILE A 8 -3.18 -11.97 -2.27
N TRP A 9 -2.29 -11.73 -1.31
CA TRP A 9 -2.70 -11.44 0.05
C TRP A 9 -3.11 -9.96 0.14
N GLN A 10 -4.42 -9.73 0.14
CA GLN A 10 -5.00 -8.41 0.36
C GLN A 10 -5.12 -8.10 1.85
N GLY A 11 -4.75 -6.87 2.23
CA GLY A 11 -4.86 -6.37 3.59
C GLY A 11 -3.59 -6.56 4.44
N VAL A 12 -2.40 -6.64 3.81
CA VAL A 12 -1.17 -6.54 4.59
C VAL A 12 -1.04 -5.15 5.21
N MET A 13 -0.57 -5.12 6.44
CA MET A 13 -0.33 -3.92 7.23
C MET A 13 1.16 -3.62 7.26
N ASN A 14 1.52 -2.36 7.51
CA ASN A 14 2.91 -1.95 7.69
C ASN A 14 3.62 -2.66 8.86
N THR A 15 2.87 -3.27 9.78
CA THR A 15 3.37 -4.11 10.88
C THR A 15 3.73 -5.55 10.49
N ASN A 16 3.39 -6.00 9.27
CA ASN A 16 3.65 -7.38 8.82
C ASN A 16 5.09 -7.62 8.31
N ASN A 17 5.97 -6.62 8.34
CA ASN A 17 7.30 -6.68 7.72
C ASN A 17 7.24 -7.13 6.25
N ILE A 18 6.46 -6.38 5.46
CA ILE A 18 6.22 -6.64 4.04
C ILE A 18 7.53 -6.83 3.25
N PRO A 19 8.63 -6.08 3.47
CA PRO A 19 9.88 -6.30 2.73
C PRO A 19 10.46 -7.70 2.89
N GLU A 20 10.47 -8.24 4.11
CA GLU A 20 10.96 -9.61 4.35
C GLU A 20 10.01 -10.66 3.75
N LEU A 21 8.69 -10.43 3.82
CA LEU A 21 7.71 -11.30 3.18
C LEU A 21 7.88 -11.35 1.65
N ILE A 22 8.14 -10.20 1.01
CA ILE A 22 8.45 -10.13 -0.42
C ILE A 22 9.73 -10.89 -0.74
N LYS A 23 10.78 -10.76 0.08
CA LYS A 23 12.03 -11.50 -0.11
C LYS A 23 11.83 -13.01 -0.01
N GLN A 24 11.01 -13.47 0.93
CA GLN A 24 10.81 -14.89 1.18
C GLN A 24 9.80 -15.55 0.22
N TYR A 25 8.75 -14.83 -0.16
CA TYR A 25 7.60 -15.40 -0.88
C TYR A 25 7.27 -14.72 -2.20
N GLY A 26 7.99 -13.65 -2.56
CA GLY A 26 7.87 -13.01 -3.87
C GLY A 26 8.04 -14.02 -5.01
N GLY A 27 7.20 -13.89 -6.04
CA GLY A 27 7.10 -14.88 -7.13
C GLY A 27 6.12 -16.02 -6.84
N LYS A 28 5.69 -16.22 -5.59
CA LYS A 28 4.64 -17.19 -5.23
C LYS A 28 3.32 -16.52 -4.87
N ILE A 29 3.38 -15.34 -4.27
CA ILE A 29 2.23 -14.51 -3.91
C ILE A 29 2.63 -13.03 -3.97
N SER A 30 1.67 -12.15 -4.22
CA SER A 30 1.85 -10.70 -4.11
C SER A 30 1.16 -10.15 -2.87
N PHE A 31 1.66 -9.04 -2.35
CA PHE A 31 1.17 -8.41 -1.13
C PHE A 31 0.49 -7.09 -1.46
N MET A 32 -0.81 -6.98 -1.20
CA MET A 32 -1.60 -5.79 -1.48
C MET A 32 -2.00 -5.11 -0.17
N GLY A 33 -1.59 -3.86 0.04
CA GLY A 33 -1.82 -3.11 1.27
C GLY A 33 -0.66 -2.18 1.62
N GLY A 34 -0.30 -2.13 2.90
CA GLY A 34 0.84 -1.37 3.40
C GLY A 34 0.56 0.12 3.69
N LEU A 35 -0.58 0.67 3.23
CA LEU A 35 -1.00 2.03 3.56
C LEU A 35 -2.02 1.98 4.71
N HIS A 36 -1.54 2.23 5.92
CA HIS A 36 -2.39 2.15 7.11
C HIS A 36 -3.36 3.33 7.17
N SER A 37 -4.68 3.06 7.13
CA SER A 37 -5.70 4.11 7.21
C SER A 37 -5.60 4.95 8.49
N GLY A 38 -5.17 4.37 9.61
CA GLY A 38 -4.96 5.14 10.86
C GLY A 38 -3.85 6.19 10.78
N LEU A 39 -3.00 6.14 9.74
CA LEU A 39 -1.96 7.13 9.49
C LEU A 39 -2.29 8.07 8.34
N ILE A 40 -3.22 7.73 7.44
CA ILE A 40 -3.44 8.48 6.18
C ILE A 40 -4.87 9.01 6.05
N ASP A 41 -5.83 8.28 6.62
CA ASP A 41 -7.27 8.49 6.47
C ASP A 41 -7.90 8.73 7.84
N PHE A 42 -7.53 9.85 8.45
CA PHE A 42 -7.94 10.29 9.80
C PHE A 42 -8.34 11.78 9.77
N PRO A 43 -9.06 12.31 10.79
CA PRO A 43 -9.64 13.66 10.73
C PRO A 43 -8.68 14.80 10.34
N ASP A 44 -7.44 14.75 10.83
CA ASP A 44 -6.43 15.80 10.61
C ASP A 44 -5.38 15.41 9.57
N TRP A 45 -5.75 14.54 8.62
CA TRP A 45 -4.85 14.13 7.55
C TRP A 45 -4.40 15.34 6.71
N THR A 46 -3.17 15.27 6.20
CA THR A 46 -2.61 16.29 5.31
C THR A 46 -2.09 15.65 4.01
N LEU A 47 -2.00 16.48 2.96
CA LEU A 47 -1.39 16.08 1.69
C LEU A 47 0.04 15.56 1.89
N GLU A 48 0.84 16.28 2.67
CA GLU A 48 2.24 15.90 2.96
C GLU A 48 2.31 14.53 3.65
N ASN A 49 1.45 14.31 4.64
CA ASN A 49 1.39 13.06 5.37
C ASN A 49 1.01 11.87 4.47
N CYS A 50 0.02 12.07 3.59
CA CYS A 50 -0.37 11.06 2.60
C CYS A 50 0.80 10.74 1.66
N ILE A 51 1.42 11.76 1.06
CA ILE A 51 2.55 11.58 0.13
C ILE A 51 3.68 10.85 0.84
N LYS A 52 4.08 11.30 2.04
CA LYS A 52 5.14 10.69 2.84
C LYS A 52 4.92 9.19 3.02
N HIS A 53 3.76 8.78 3.51
CA HIS A 53 3.49 7.37 3.78
C HIS A 53 3.38 6.52 2.50
N VAL A 54 2.86 7.09 1.40
CA VAL A 54 2.89 6.40 0.10
C VAL A 54 4.32 6.22 -0.41
N GLU A 55 5.16 7.26 -0.34
CA GLU A 55 6.55 7.16 -0.76
C GLU A 55 7.33 6.14 0.08
N GLU A 56 7.17 6.17 1.42
CA GLU A 56 7.80 5.23 2.35
C GLU A 56 7.40 3.78 2.02
N ALA A 57 6.10 3.50 1.84
CA ALA A 57 5.62 2.16 1.54
C ALA A 57 6.16 1.65 0.18
N CYS A 58 6.11 2.49 -0.86
CA CYS A 58 6.63 2.12 -2.18
C CYS A 58 8.14 1.88 -2.16
N LYS A 59 8.93 2.76 -1.51
CA LYS A 59 10.40 2.61 -1.42
C LYS A 59 10.80 1.39 -0.60
N ALA A 60 10.11 1.11 0.50
CA ALA A 60 10.41 -0.01 1.38
C ALA A 60 10.10 -1.38 0.73
N ASN A 61 8.99 -1.48 -0.01
CA ASN A 61 8.49 -2.75 -0.52
C ASN A 61 8.89 -3.01 -1.99
N GLY A 62 9.35 -1.99 -2.71
CA GLY A 62 9.93 -2.11 -4.03
C GLY A 62 8.91 -2.26 -5.17
N LYS A 63 9.39 -2.76 -6.32
CA LYS A 63 8.71 -2.71 -7.63
C LYS A 63 7.97 -3.99 -8.02
N LYS A 64 8.20 -5.10 -7.32
CA LYS A 64 7.66 -6.41 -7.67
C LYS A 64 6.98 -7.03 -6.47
N TYR A 65 5.88 -7.73 -6.72
CA TYR A 65 5.11 -8.48 -5.71
C TYR A 65 4.50 -7.60 -4.59
N PHE A 66 4.39 -6.29 -4.81
CA PHE A 66 3.76 -5.34 -3.91
C PHE A 66 2.76 -4.46 -4.66
N ILE A 67 1.57 -4.27 -4.08
CA ILE A 67 0.50 -3.41 -4.61
C ILE A 67 0.08 -2.46 -3.48
N PRO A 68 0.49 -1.18 -3.49
CA PRO A 68 0.11 -0.25 -2.43
C PRO A 68 -1.39 0.05 -2.48
N CYS A 69 -2.08 -0.10 -1.34
CA CYS A 69 -3.47 0.35 -1.19
C CYS A 69 -3.81 0.65 0.28
N LEU A 70 -4.87 1.44 0.49
CA LEU A 70 -5.44 1.68 1.81
C LEU A 70 -6.00 0.39 2.43
N THR A 71 -6.13 0.38 3.75
CA THR A 71 -6.73 -0.73 4.50
C THR A 71 -8.26 -0.81 4.30
N ALA A 72 -8.89 0.30 3.92
CA ALA A 72 -10.31 0.36 3.61
C ALA A 72 -10.63 -0.42 2.33
N GLY A 73 -11.71 -1.19 2.37
CA GLY A 73 -12.29 -1.76 1.15
C GLY A 73 -13.00 -0.71 0.32
N LEU A 74 -13.15 -1.00 -0.99
CA LEU A 74 -13.77 -0.14 -2.03
C LEU A 74 -12.89 1.06 -2.43
N PRO A 75 -13.18 1.71 -3.58
CA PRO A 75 -12.44 2.90 -4.01
C PRO A 75 -12.91 4.14 -3.23
N LYS A 76 -12.65 4.17 -1.92
CA LYS A 76 -13.07 5.25 -1.02
C LYS A 76 -12.08 5.48 0.12
N GLY A 77 -12.10 6.71 0.63
CA GLY A 77 -11.56 7.06 1.93
C GLY A 77 -12.70 7.33 2.91
N TYR A 78 -12.39 7.39 4.20
CA TYR A 78 -13.31 7.81 5.23
C TYR A 78 -13.42 9.34 5.30
N PHE A 79 -12.33 10.04 4.97
CA PHE A 79 -12.30 11.50 4.88
C PHE A 79 -12.25 11.98 3.42
N PRO A 80 -12.86 13.15 3.11
CA PRO A 80 -12.92 13.67 1.76
C PRO A 80 -11.54 13.79 1.12
N ASN A 81 -11.43 13.46 -0.16
CA ASN A 81 -10.21 13.57 -0.99
C ASN A 81 -9.05 12.62 -0.64
N VAL A 82 -9.08 11.90 0.49
CA VAL A 82 -7.97 11.01 0.88
C VAL A 82 -7.71 9.96 -0.20
N TYR A 83 -8.76 9.31 -0.70
CA TYR A 83 -8.63 8.27 -1.73
C TYR A 83 -7.99 8.82 -3.00
N GLU A 84 -8.49 9.94 -3.51
CA GLU A 84 -7.97 10.60 -4.70
C GLU A 84 -6.51 11.04 -4.51
N THR A 85 -6.16 11.55 -3.33
CA THR A 85 -4.78 11.93 -3.00
C THR A 85 -3.85 10.73 -2.94
N VAL A 86 -4.26 9.63 -2.30
CA VAL A 86 -3.50 8.38 -2.26
C VAL A 86 -3.28 7.83 -3.66
N SER A 87 -4.35 7.76 -4.49
CA SER A 87 -4.24 7.28 -5.87
C SER A 87 -3.26 8.12 -6.69
N LYS A 88 -3.30 9.45 -6.58
CA LYS A 88 -2.34 10.34 -7.27
C LYS A 88 -0.92 10.13 -6.77
N ALA A 89 -0.71 9.98 -5.46
CA ALA A 89 0.62 9.74 -4.91
C ALA A 89 1.19 8.38 -5.37
N ILE A 90 0.35 7.35 -5.50
CA ILE A 90 0.76 6.04 -6.03
C ILE A 90 1.13 6.16 -7.53
N ASP A 91 0.34 6.89 -8.33
CA ASP A 91 0.63 7.16 -9.74
C ASP A 91 1.99 7.86 -9.93
N GLU A 92 2.25 8.90 -9.14
CA GLU A 92 3.54 9.59 -9.13
C GLU A 92 4.71 8.69 -8.70
N MET A 93 4.51 7.83 -7.69
CA MET A 93 5.52 6.85 -7.30
C MET A 93 5.76 5.80 -8.40
N SER A 94 4.72 5.44 -9.14
CA SER A 94 4.84 4.52 -10.27
C SER A 94 5.70 5.13 -11.38
N LYS A 95 5.49 6.40 -11.73
CA LYS A 95 6.34 7.13 -12.70
C LYS A 95 7.79 7.30 -12.23
N LYS A 96 8.02 7.46 -10.92
CA LYS A 96 9.38 7.62 -10.36
C LYS A 96 10.15 6.30 -10.29
N MET A 97 9.44 5.19 -10.10
CA MET A 97 10.06 3.90 -9.83
C MET A 97 10.17 3.01 -11.07
N PHE A 98 9.35 3.16 -12.10
CA PHE A 98 9.35 2.29 -13.28
C PHE A 98 9.76 3.04 -14.54
#